data_AF-A0A5C5WXM4-F1
#
_entry.id   AF-A0A5C5WXM4-F1
#
_cell.length_a   1.000
_cell.length_b   1.000
_cell.length_c   1.000
_cell.angle_alpha   90.00
_cell.angle_beta   90.00
_cell.angle_gamma   90.00
#
_symmetry.space_group_name_H-M   'P 1'
#
loop_
_entity.id
_entity.type
_entity.pdbx_description
1 polymer ?
#
loop_
_entity_poly.entity_id
_entity_poly.type
_entity_poly.pdbx_seq_one_letter_code
_entity_poly.pdbx_strand_id
1 'polypeptide(L)'
;MLRVTSAQAAHFSNLSATEQLALDEAMLLEADGQHALRSESQTRQEHETSHGHQDTKLGPINREDANPKDSERIRIWSFDRHVVVLGRSSRVGDEVNRPFCEQHGITIERRASGGASVVGGPGCLMYSVVVAHHDKPHLKQIDAAHDYVMSRVLSAVQVQLPEVRRQGICDLTWGDCKFSGNSLRITKHHLLYHGTILYGFDLPLLARCLEFAPRQPDYRNQRSHERFVTNVPLVAERLADDLCQSFGVTGQYDAANYHRRVLDLRQSRYDDDSWRFRH
;
A
#
# COMPACT_ATOMS: atom_id res chain seq x y z
N MET A 1 5.80 5.37 17.45
CA MET A 1 6.58 4.40 16.64
C MET A 1 5.57 3.45 16.01
N LEU A 2 5.13 3.72 14.78
CA LEU A 2 4.07 2.95 14.13
C LEU A 2 4.66 1.76 13.37
N ARG A 3 5.30 0.90 14.14
CA ARG A 3 5.55 -0.48 13.76
C ARG A 3 4.24 -1.22 14.03
N VAL A 4 3.71 -1.94 13.05
CA VAL A 4 3.08 -3.22 13.38
C VAL A 4 4.23 -4.12 13.83
N THR A 5 4.78 -3.86 15.03
CA THR A 5 5.77 -4.74 15.62
C THR A 5 5.03 -5.96 16.07
N SER A 6 5.44 -7.09 15.53
CA SER A 6 5.07 -8.45 15.88
C SER A 6 5.05 -8.77 17.38
N ALA A 7 5.54 -7.89 18.26
CA ALA A 7 5.70 -8.14 19.69
C ALA A 7 4.38 -8.24 20.50
N GLN A 8 3.25 -7.75 19.99
CA GLN A 8 1.92 -8.06 20.56
C GLN A 8 1.04 -8.90 19.61
N ALA A 9 1.62 -9.42 18.52
CA ALA A 9 0.94 -10.04 17.40
C ALA A 9 0.84 -11.58 17.54
N ALA A 10 0.33 -12.12 18.65
CA ALA A 10 0.10 -13.57 18.71
C ALA A 10 -0.91 -14.05 17.65
N HIS A 11 -1.80 -13.16 17.16
CA HIS A 11 -2.77 -13.47 16.10
C HIS A 11 -2.39 -13.00 14.69
N PHE A 12 -1.35 -12.18 14.51
CA PHE A 12 -1.01 -11.57 13.21
C PHE A 12 0.46 -11.72 12.81
N SER A 13 1.25 -12.48 13.57
CA SER A 13 2.66 -12.79 13.28
C SER A 13 2.87 -13.83 12.18
N ASN A 14 1.80 -14.34 11.55
CA ASN A 14 1.85 -15.31 10.45
C ASN A 14 0.64 -15.15 9.51
N LEU A 15 0.35 -13.92 9.05
CA LEU A 15 -0.71 -13.75 8.05
C LEU A 15 -0.29 -14.39 6.72
N SER A 16 -1.19 -15.22 6.17
CA SER A 16 -1.05 -15.76 4.82
C SER A 16 -1.04 -14.66 3.77
N ALA A 17 -0.58 -14.98 2.57
CA ALA A 17 -0.48 -14.00 1.50
C ALA A 17 -1.82 -13.32 1.17
N THR A 18 -2.92 -14.09 1.14
CA THR A 18 -4.27 -13.57 0.92
C THR A 18 -4.74 -12.67 2.05
N GLU A 19 -4.42 -13.00 3.31
CA GLU A 19 -4.73 -12.14 4.46
C GLU A 19 -3.96 -10.83 4.42
N GLN A 20 -2.68 -10.84 4.03
CA GLN A 20 -1.89 -9.62 3.92
C GLN A 20 -2.50 -8.65 2.90
N LEU A 21 -2.95 -9.16 1.74
CA LEU A 21 -3.57 -8.34 0.69
C LEU A 21 -4.99 -7.90 1.06
N ALA A 22 -5.76 -8.78 1.71
CA ALA A 22 -7.09 -8.45 2.23
C ALA A 22 -7.02 -7.36 3.30
N LEU A 23 -5.99 -7.38 4.16
CA LEU A 23 -5.78 -6.35 5.18
C LEU A 23 -5.52 -4.97 4.57
N ASP A 24 -4.71 -4.89 3.51
CA ASP A 24 -4.50 -3.63 2.77
C ASP A 24 -5.81 -3.04 2.23
N GLU A 25 -6.64 -3.89 1.62
CA GLU A 25 -7.95 -3.44 1.13
C GLU A 25 -8.93 -3.12 2.27
N ALA A 26 -8.88 -3.87 3.37
CA ALA A 26 -9.73 -3.63 4.54
C ALA A 26 -9.44 -2.24 5.15
N MET A 27 -8.16 -1.88 5.32
CA MET A 27 -7.76 -0.55 5.82
C MET A 27 -8.32 0.57 4.94
N LEU A 28 -8.25 0.42 3.62
CA LEU A 28 -8.79 1.38 2.65
C LEU A 28 -10.31 1.53 2.77
N LEU A 29 -11.03 0.40 2.70
CA LEU A 29 -12.50 0.41 2.67
C LEU A 29 -13.09 0.90 4.00
N GLU A 30 -12.44 0.60 5.12
CA GLU A 30 -12.88 1.09 6.41
C GLU A 30 -12.67 2.60 6.55
N ALA A 31 -11.52 3.13 6.14
CA ALA A 31 -11.28 4.57 6.13
C ALA A 31 -12.28 5.31 5.22
N ASP A 32 -12.53 4.79 4.02
CA ASP A 32 -13.50 5.36 3.08
C ASP A 32 -14.94 5.33 3.61
N GLY A 33 -15.34 4.22 4.26
CA GLY A 33 -16.67 4.07 4.84
C GLY A 33 -16.91 4.91 6.10
N GLN A 34 -15.92 5.02 6.99
CA GLN A 34 -16.00 5.87 8.19
C GLN A 34 -16.20 7.35 7.81
N HIS A 35 -15.52 7.82 6.77
CA HIS A 35 -15.70 9.19 6.27
C HIS A 35 -17.13 9.41 5.73
N ALA A 36 -17.68 8.46 4.96
CA ALA A 36 -19.04 8.57 4.44
C ALA A 36 -20.07 8.75 5.58
N LEU A 37 -20.01 7.91 6.63
CA LEU A 37 -20.90 7.97 7.78
C LEU A 37 -20.79 9.30 8.57
N ARG A 38 -19.57 9.83 8.74
CA ARG A 38 -19.35 11.13 9.39
C ARG A 38 -19.93 12.28 8.59
N SER A 39 -19.72 12.29 7.27
CA SER A 39 -20.24 13.33 6.39
C SER A 39 -21.77 13.37 6.39
N GLU A 40 -22.43 12.21 6.36
CA GLU A 40 -23.90 12.12 6.45
C GLU A 40 -24.43 12.59 7.81
N SER A 41 -23.71 12.30 8.90
CA SER A 41 -24.10 12.73 10.25
C SER A 41 -23.98 14.25 10.43
N GLN A 42 -22.93 14.86 9.88
CA GLN A 42 -22.73 16.32 9.89
C GLN A 42 -23.80 17.03 9.07
N THR A 43 -24.10 16.55 7.85
CA THR A 43 -25.17 17.14 7.02
C THR A 43 -26.55 17.07 7.70
N ARG A 44 -26.85 15.99 8.44
CA ARG A 44 -28.10 15.88 9.21
C ARG A 44 -28.16 16.88 10.37
N GLN A 45 -27.08 17.05 11.13
CA GLN A 45 -27.01 18.02 12.23
C GLN A 45 -27.13 19.48 11.75
N GLU A 46 -26.51 19.82 10.61
CA GLU A 46 -26.65 21.16 10.00
C GLU A 46 -28.08 21.42 9.50
N HIS A 47 -28.76 20.38 8.98
CA HIS A 47 -30.14 20.52 8.52
C HIS A 47 -31.13 20.66 9.70
N GLU A 48 -30.91 19.95 10.81
CA GLU A 48 -31.73 20.07 12.04
C GLU A 48 -31.54 21.43 12.74
N THR A 49 -30.31 21.96 12.77
CA THR A 49 -30.02 23.28 13.33
C THR A 49 -30.54 24.44 12.47
N SER A 50 -30.69 24.24 11.15
CA SER A 50 -31.27 25.26 10.25
C SER A 50 -32.79 25.41 10.36
N HIS A 51 -33.50 24.48 11.01
CA HIS A 51 -34.97 24.46 11.12
C HIS A 51 -35.50 24.82 12.52
N GLY A 52 -34.63 25.17 13.48
CA GLY A 52 -35.00 25.75 14.78
C GLY A 52 -34.73 27.25 14.84
N HIS A 53 -35.78 28.08 14.91
CA HIS A 53 -35.72 29.54 14.87
C HIS A 53 -35.39 30.18 16.24
N GLN A 54 -34.76 31.37 16.23
CA GLN A 54 -34.67 32.42 17.26
C GLN A 54 -33.40 32.60 18.13
N ASP A 55 -33.09 33.89 18.33
CA ASP A 55 -32.02 34.55 19.09
C ASP A 55 -31.63 33.90 20.43
N THR A 56 -30.33 33.63 20.62
CA THR A 56 -29.65 33.81 21.92
C THR A 56 -28.15 34.12 21.73
N LYS A 57 -27.67 35.18 22.39
CA LYS A 57 -26.24 35.50 22.60
C LYS A 57 -25.64 34.55 23.64
N LEU A 58 -24.50 33.91 23.34
CA LEU A 58 -23.48 33.41 24.29
C LEU A 58 -22.21 33.05 23.50
N GLY A 59 -21.11 33.81 23.63
CA GLY A 59 -19.92 33.41 24.41
C GLY A 59 -18.74 33.10 23.47
N PRO A 60 -17.47 33.38 23.83
CA PRO A 60 -16.35 33.13 22.94
C PRO A 60 -16.22 31.62 22.71
N ILE A 61 -16.25 31.23 21.44
CA ILE A 61 -16.10 29.84 21.02
C ILE A 61 -14.65 29.45 21.32
N ASN A 62 -14.45 28.61 22.33
CA ASN A 62 -13.18 27.95 22.56
C ASN A 62 -12.81 27.19 21.27
N ARG A 63 -11.78 27.68 20.56
CA ARG A 63 -11.15 26.95 19.46
C ARG A 63 -10.23 25.88 20.03
N GLU A 64 -10.82 24.87 20.66
CA GLU A 64 -10.12 23.66 21.11
C GLU A 64 -10.98 22.43 20.83
N ASP A 65 -11.37 22.24 19.58
CA ASP A 65 -11.79 20.94 19.05
C ASP A 65 -10.99 20.67 17.78
N ALA A 66 -9.72 20.34 17.95
CA ALA A 66 -8.97 19.65 16.91
C ALA A 66 -9.56 18.23 16.78
N ASN A 67 -10.67 18.13 16.04
CA ASN A 67 -11.26 16.88 15.54
C ASN A 67 -10.11 15.97 15.07
N PRO A 68 -10.03 14.67 15.45
CA PRO A 68 -8.91 13.83 15.05
C PRO A 68 -8.88 13.79 13.52
N LYS A 69 -8.00 14.60 12.92
CA LYS A 69 -7.83 14.69 11.48
C LYS A 69 -7.66 13.27 10.96
N ASP A 70 -8.24 12.97 9.80
CA ASP A 70 -8.00 11.73 9.06
C ASP A 70 -6.50 11.63 8.73
N SER A 71 -5.75 11.17 9.73
CA SER A 71 -4.31 11.00 9.69
C SER A 71 -4.01 9.81 8.80
N GLU A 72 -2.92 9.95 8.06
CA GLU A 72 -2.47 8.90 7.17
C GLU A 72 -2.16 7.64 7.99
N ARG A 73 -2.57 6.49 7.48
CA ARG A 73 -2.29 5.20 8.12
C ARG A 73 -1.19 4.55 7.32
N ILE A 74 -0.14 4.08 7.99
CA ILE A 74 0.94 3.31 7.36
C ILE A 74 1.01 1.92 7.99
N ARG A 75 1.35 0.94 7.16
CA ARG A 75 1.59 -0.43 7.57
C ARG A 75 2.90 -0.88 6.93
N ILE A 76 3.83 -1.38 7.74
CA ILE A 76 5.09 -1.99 7.28
C ILE A 76 5.01 -3.49 7.54
N TRP A 77 5.33 -4.31 6.55
CA TRP A 77 5.15 -5.76 6.61
C TRP A 77 6.03 -6.50 5.59
N SER A 78 6.03 -7.82 5.62
CA SER A 78 6.69 -8.69 4.64
C SER A 78 5.92 -9.99 4.47
N PHE A 79 6.21 -10.75 3.41
CA PHE A 79 5.75 -12.13 3.30
C PHE A 79 6.82 -13.08 3.83
N ASP A 80 6.41 -14.11 4.58
CA ASP A 80 7.32 -15.13 5.11
C ASP A 80 7.76 -16.15 4.03
N ARG A 81 7.01 -16.22 2.93
CA ARG A 81 7.26 -17.10 1.79
C ARG A 81 7.24 -16.29 0.50
N HIS A 82 7.87 -16.82 -0.54
CA HIS A 82 7.82 -16.23 -1.86
C HIS A 82 6.40 -16.29 -2.43
N VAL A 83 5.91 -15.16 -2.94
CA VAL A 83 4.57 -14.99 -3.51
C VAL A 83 4.67 -14.09 -4.73
N VAL A 84 4.04 -14.50 -5.83
CA VAL A 84 3.78 -13.61 -6.96
C VAL A 84 2.50 -12.84 -6.71
N VAL A 85 2.55 -11.51 -6.78
CA VAL A 85 1.39 -10.63 -6.60
C VAL A 85 1.06 -9.92 -7.90
N LEU A 86 0.01 -10.39 -8.56
CA LEU A 86 -0.57 -9.81 -9.77
C LEU A 86 -1.23 -8.47 -9.49
N GLY A 87 -1.14 -7.53 -10.43
CA GLY A 87 -1.98 -6.34 -10.43
C GLY A 87 -3.45 -6.66 -10.73
N ARG A 88 -4.37 -5.77 -10.37
CA ARG A 88 -5.82 -5.95 -10.56
C ARG A 88 -6.20 -6.33 -11.99
N SER A 89 -5.51 -5.80 -12.98
CA SER A 89 -5.79 -6.03 -14.41
C SER A 89 -4.70 -6.85 -15.12
N SER A 90 -3.69 -7.33 -14.38
CA SER A 90 -2.62 -8.15 -14.94
C SER A 90 -3.16 -9.49 -15.41
N ARG A 91 -2.63 -9.98 -16.53
CA ARG A 91 -2.90 -11.32 -17.03
C ARG A 91 -1.82 -12.26 -16.56
N VAL A 92 -2.22 -13.34 -15.91
CA VAL A 92 -1.25 -14.27 -15.34
C VAL A 92 -0.44 -14.98 -16.44
N GLY A 93 -1.07 -15.27 -17.58
CA GLY A 93 -0.38 -15.87 -18.73
C GLY A 93 0.65 -14.94 -19.41
N ASP A 94 0.54 -13.62 -19.21
CA ASP A 94 1.43 -12.63 -19.84
C ASP A 94 2.59 -12.24 -18.91
N GLU A 95 2.37 -12.27 -17.60
CA GLU A 95 3.30 -11.70 -16.62
C GLU A 95 3.97 -12.72 -15.69
N VAL A 96 3.50 -13.97 -15.66
CA VAL A 96 3.95 -14.97 -14.67
C VAL A 96 4.35 -16.27 -15.33
N ASN A 97 5.53 -16.77 -14.99
CA ASN A 97 5.95 -18.13 -15.31
C ASN A 97 5.23 -19.11 -14.37
N ARG A 98 3.98 -19.43 -14.69
CA ARG A 98 3.13 -20.33 -13.89
C ARG A 98 3.79 -21.69 -13.65
N PRO A 99 4.35 -22.40 -14.66
CA PRO A 99 4.97 -23.71 -14.43
C PRO A 99 6.11 -23.64 -13.42
N PHE A 100 6.96 -22.60 -13.47
CA PHE A 100 8.02 -22.42 -12.49
C PHE A 100 7.47 -22.21 -11.09
N CYS A 101 6.48 -21.32 -10.95
CA CYS A 101 5.87 -21.00 -9.64
C CYS A 101 5.23 -22.24 -9.01
N GLU A 102 4.45 -22.99 -9.79
CA GLU A 102 3.80 -24.24 -9.33
C GLU A 102 4.84 -25.28 -8.89
N GLN A 103 5.90 -25.49 -9.69
CA GLN A 103 6.97 -26.44 -9.37
C GLN A 103 7.71 -26.09 -8.07
N HIS A 104 7.80 -24.80 -7.72
CA HIS A 104 8.55 -24.32 -6.55
C HIS A 104 7.65 -23.94 -5.37
N GLY A 105 6.35 -24.23 -5.45
CA GLY A 105 5.38 -23.94 -4.39
C GLY A 105 5.20 -22.44 -4.11
N ILE A 106 5.41 -21.59 -5.11
CA ILE A 106 5.24 -20.14 -5.04
C ILE A 106 3.79 -19.82 -5.39
N THR A 107 3.05 -19.25 -4.44
CA THR A 107 1.64 -18.92 -4.67
C THR A 107 1.51 -17.68 -5.56
N ILE A 108 0.40 -17.62 -6.30
CA ILE A 108 0.06 -16.51 -7.19
C ILE A 108 -1.21 -15.86 -6.65
N GLU A 109 -1.09 -14.63 -6.17
CA GLU A 109 -2.17 -13.86 -5.57
C GLU A 109 -2.45 -12.60 -6.38
N ARG A 110 -3.64 -12.00 -6.20
CA ARG A 110 -4.02 -10.76 -6.89
C ARG A 110 -4.41 -9.67 -5.91
N ARG A 111 -3.74 -8.51 -6.02
CA ARG A 111 -4.03 -7.34 -5.21
C ARG A 111 -5.15 -6.48 -5.79
N ALA A 112 -5.70 -5.61 -4.95
CA ALA A 112 -6.80 -4.72 -5.34
C ALA A 112 -6.39 -3.52 -6.21
N SER A 113 -5.12 -3.14 -6.23
CA SER A 113 -4.56 -2.00 -6.97
C SER A 113 -4.07 -2.38 -8.37
N GLY A 114 -3.81 -1.37 -9.22
CA GLY A 114 -3.28 -1.58 -10.57
C GLY A 114 -1.78 -1.87 -10.61
N GLY A 115 -1.15 -1.68 -11.78
CA GLY A 115 0.28 -1.91 -12.01
C GLY A 115 0.61 -3.36 -12.41
N ALA A 116 1.86 -3.62 -12.72
CA ALA A 116 2.35 -4.95 -13.12
C ALA A 116 2.58 -5.88 -11.92
N SER A 117 2.85 -7.14 -12.19
CA SER A 117 3.13 -8.18 -11.21
C SER A 117 4.47 -7.95 -10.50
N VAL A 118 4.54 -8.34 -9.23
CA VAL A 118 5.76 -8.29 -8.40
C VAL A 118 5.95 -9.63 -7.69
N VAL A 119 7.16 -9.89 -7.19
CA VAL A 119 7.41 -11.01 -6.28
C VAL A 119 7.76 -10.44 -4.91
N GLY A 120 7.08 -10.92 -3.87
CA GLY A 120 7.35 -10.61 -2.47
C GLY A 120 7.82 -11.85 -1.71
N GLY A 121 8.43 -11.65 -0.54
CA GLY A 121 9.03 -12.72 0.27
C GLY A 121 10.13 -12.20 1.20
N PRO A 122 10.90 -13.10 1.84
CA PRO A 122 12.05 -12.72 2.67
C PRO A 122 13.05 -11.83 1.92
N GLY A 123 13.56 -10.78 2.55
CA GLY A 123 14.45 -9.80 1.91
C GLY A 123 13.75 -8.71 1.07
N CYS A 124 12.41 -8.68 1.10
CA CYS A 124 11.57 -7.64 0.50
C CYS A 124 10.66 -7.01 1.57
N LEU A 125 10.84 -5.71 1.82
CA LEU A 125 9.98 -4.94 2.71
C LEU A 125 8.77 -4.43 1.92
N MET A 126 7.58 -4.67 2.45
CA MET A 126 6.32 -4.16 1.92
C MET A 126 5.87 -2.98 2.79
N TYR A 127 5.29 -1.97 2.16
CA TYR A 127 4.60 -0.92 2.89
C TYR A 127 3.29 -0.56 2.21
N SER A 128 2.32 -0.15 3.02
CA SER A 128 0.99 0.25 2.57
C SER A 128 0.57 1.51 3.31
N VAL A 129 0.11 2.53 2.57
CA VAL A 129 -0.33 3.82 3.10
C VAL A 129 -1.76 4.07 2.65
N VAL A 130 -2.63 4.44 3.60
CA VAL A 130 -3.97 4.96 3.33
C VAL A 130 -3.96 6.46 3.53
N VAL A 131 -4.25 7.20 2.46
CA VAL A 131 -4.21 8.67 2.43
C VAL A 131 -5.61 9.20 2.15
N ALA A 132 -6.09 10.09 3.02
CA ALA A 132 -7.32 10.83 2.80
C ALA A 132 -7.11 11.95 1.76
N HIS A 133 -8.00 12.05 0.78
CA HIS A 133 -7.94 13.06 -0.30
C HIS A 133 -9.18 13.95 -0.40
N HIS A 134 -10.13 13.86 0.53
CA HIS A 134 -11.28 14.77 0.56
C HIS A 134 -10.87 16.25 0.63
N ASP A 135 -9.86 16.58 1.46
CA ASP A 135 -9.24 17.92 1.54
C ASP A 135 -8.10 18.13 0.54
N LYS A 136 -7.80 17.13 -0.30
CA LYS A 136 -6.69 17.14 -1.27
C LYS A 136 -7.18 16.63 -2.64
N PRO A 137 -8.15 17.30 -3.28
CA PRO A 137 -8.85 16.76 -4.46
C PRO A 137 -7.93 16.47 -5.65
N HIS A 138 -6.78 17.14 -5.73
CA HIS A 138 -5.76 16.87 -6.75
C HIS A 138 -5.20 15.44 -6.67
N LEU A 139 -5.22 14.79 -5.49
CA LEU A 139 -4.80 13.40 -5.32
C LEU A 139 -5.77 12.37 -5.93
N LYS A 140 -6.89 12.80 -6.51
CA LYS A 140 -7.70 11.95 -7.40
C LYS A 140 -7.01 11.68 -8.74
N GLN A 141 -6.04 12.53 -9.12
CA GLN A 141 -5.21 12.31 -10.30
C GLN A 141 -4.07 11.36 -9.96
N ILE A 142 -3.91 10.30 -10.75
CA ILE A 142 -2.97 9.20 -10.50
C ILE A 142 -1.53 9.72 -10.38
N ASP A 143 -1.10 10.61 -11.28
CA ASP A 143 0.26 11.14 -11.28
C ASP A 143 0.53 11.98 -10.02
N ALA A 144 -0.43 12.83 -9.63
CA ALA A 144 -0.33 13.61 -8.40
C ALA A 144 -0.30 12.72 -7.14
N ALA A 145 -1.07 11.63 -7.12
CA ALA A 145 -1.05 10.65 -6.05
C ALA A 145 0.31 9.94 -5.96
N HIS A 146 0.89 9.55 -7.10
CA HIS A 146 2.25 9.03 -7.15
C HIS A 146 3.27 10.05 -6.62
N ASP A 147 3.22 11.30 -7.07
CA ASP A 147 4.15 12.34 -6.61
C ASP A 147 4.06 12.58 -5.11
N TYR A 148 2.83 12.61 -4.58
CA TYR A 148 2.58 12.83 -3.16
C TYR A 148 3.20 11.74 -2.28
N VAL A 149 3.01 10.46 -2.62
CA VAL A 149 3.51 9.35 -1.80
C VAL A 149 4.98 9.08 -2.09
N MET A 150 5.40 9.08 -3.36
CA MET A 150 6.78 8.76 -3.75
C MET A 150 7.80 9.77 -3.24
N SER A 151 7.45 11.05 -3.13
CA SER A 151 8.36 12.05 -2.56
C SER A 151 8.70 11.76 -1.09
N ARG A 152 7.74 11.26 -0.30
CA ARG A 152 7.94 10.86 1.11
C ARG A 152 8.72 9.57 1.24
N VAL A 153 8.41 8.58 0.40
CA VAL A 153 9.13 7.30 0.38
C VAL A 153 10.59 7.52 -0.06
N LEU A 154 10.81 8.31 -1.12
CA LEU A 154 12.13 8.69 -1.57
C LEU A 154 12.92 9.38 -0.45
N SER A 155 12.32 10.36 0.22
CA SER A 155 12.94 11.05 1.35
C SER A 155 13.35 10.08 2.47
N ALA A 156 12.46 9.16 2.87
CA ALA A 156 12.74 8.15 3.88
C ALA A 156 13.91 7.22 3.48
N VAL A 157 13.95 6.78 2.23
CA VAL A 157 15.06 5.95 1.72
C VAL A 157 16.38 6.73 1.67
N GLN A 158 16.33 8.01 1.27
CA GLN A 158 17.51 8.87 1.13
C GLN A 158 18.19 9.22 2.47
N VAL A 159 17.52 9.00 3.61
CA VAL A 159 18.16 9.05 4.94
C VAL A 159 19.33 8.06 5.04
N GLN A 160 19.21 6.90 4.38
CA GLN A 160 20.23 5.85 4.39
C GLN A 160 20.99 5.75 3.06
N LEU A 161 20.35 6.10 1.93
CA LEU A 161 20.93 6.02 0.59
C LEU A 161 20.64 7.28 -0.24
N PRO A 162 21.44 8.36 -0.07
CA PRO A 162 21.23 9.65 -0.72
C PRO A 162 21.21 9.60 -2.26
N GLU A 163 21.88 8.63 -2.87
CA GLU A 163 22.03 8.50 -4.33
C GLU A 163 20.78 7.92 -5.03
N VAL A 164 19.80 7.44 -4.26
CA VAL A 164 18.55 6.89 -4.79
C VAL A 164 17.78 7.94 -5.59
N ARG A 165 17.18 7.49 -6.69
CA ARG A 165 16.36 8.34 -7.57
C ARG A 165 15.00 7.71 -7.80
N ARG A 166 14.03 8.55 -8.14
CA ARG A 166 12.77 8.10 -8.76
C ARG A 166 12.94 8.06 -10.27
N GLN A 167 12.50 6.98 -10.91
CA GLN A 167 12.43 6.86 -12.36
C GLN A 167 11.08 6.29 -12.80
N GLY A 168 10.68 6.58 -14.03
CA GLY A 168 9.37 6.20 -14.56
C GLY A 168 8.22 6.80 -13.73
N ILE A 169 7.12 6.06 -13.63
CA ILE A 169 5.91 6.51 -12.95
C ILE A 169 6.09 6.44 -11.43
N CYS A 170 6.58 5.30 -10.93
CA CYS A 170 6.57 5.01 -9.50
C CYS A 170 7.65 4.02 -9.06
N ASP A 171 8.82 4.04 -9.72
CA ASP A 171 9.95 3.20 -9.31
C ASP A 171 10.98 4.01 -8.52
N LEU A 172 11.64 3.36 -7.56
CA LEU A 172 12.90 3.85 -7.00
C LEU A 172 14.07 2.99 -7.51
N THR A 173 15.16 3.68 -7.81
CA THR A 173 16.35 3.08 -8.42
C THR A 173 17.64 3.49 -7.71
N TRP A 174 18.61 2.60 -7.75
CA TRP A 174 19.97 2.79 -7.26
C TRP A 174 20.93 2.28 -8.33
N GLY A 175 21.82 3.15 -8.82
CA GLY A 175 22.68 2.82 -9.96
C GLY A 175 21.90 2.46 -11.24
N ASP A 176 20.81 3.17 -11.53
CA ASP A 176 19.88 2.91 -12.66
C ASP A 176 19.23 1.51 -12.64
N CYS A 177 19.27 0.81 -11.51
CA CYS A 177 18.60 -0.47 -11.29
C CYS A 177 17.45 -0.30 -10.29
N LYS A 178 16.29 -0.86 -10.59
CA LYS A 178 15.08 -0.77 -9.77
C LYS A 178 15.19 -1.64 -8.52
N PHE A 179 14.88 -1.07 -7.36
CA PHE A 179 14.74 -1.84 -6.11
C PHE A 179 13.38 -1.63 -5.44
N SER A 180 12.55 -0.70 -5.93
CA SER A 180 11.18 -0.48 -5.45
C SER A 180 10.21 -0.32 -6.61
N GLY A 181 9.11 -1.07 -6.55
CA GLY A 181 7.96 -0.90 -7.44
C GLY A 181 6.70 -0.61 -6.64
N ASN A 182 5.83 0.24 -7.19
CA ASN A 182 4.70 0.78 -6.46
C ASN A 182 3.39 0.69 -7.24
N SER A 183 2.27 0.78 -6.53
CA SER A 183 0.95 0.89 -7.14
C SER A 183 -0.05 1.53 -6.20
N LEU A 184 -1.19 1.95 -6.74
CA LEU A 184 -2.24 2.59 -5.98
C LEU A 184 -3.64 2.18 -6.42
N ARG A 185 -4.60 2.42 -5.54
CA ARG A 185 -6.03 2.36 -5.79
C ARG A 185 -6.70 3.56 -5.15
N ILE A 186 -7.46 4.33 -5.94
CA ILE A 186 -8.21 5.49 -5.46
C ILE A 186 -9.68 5.08 -5.24
N THR A 187 -10.24 5.46 -4.10
CA THR A 187 -11.67 5.38 -3.76
C THR A 187 -12.26 6.79 -3.64
N LYS A 188 -13.49 6.92 -3.14
CA LYS A 188 -14.22 8.18 -3.16
C LYS A 188 -13.57 9.26 -2.29
N HIS A 189 -13.03 8.87 -1.13
CA HIS A 189 -12.47 9.77 -0.12
C HIS A 189 -11.01 9.45 0.24
N HIS A 190 -10.55 8.23 -0.05
CA HIS A 190 -9.22 7.76 0.27
C HIS A 190 -8.50 7.17 -0.95
N LEU A 191 -7.20 6.96 -0.81
CA LEU A 191 -6.41 6.11 -1.69
C LEU A 191 -5.57 5.15 -0.86
N LEU A 192 -5.37 3.95 -1.39
CA LEU A 192 -4.36 3.01 -0.94
C LEU A 192 -3.17 3.13 -1.87
N TYR A 193 -1.99 3.34 -1.30
CA TYR A 193 -0.72 3.28 -1.98
C TYR A 193 0.13 2.20 -1.34
N HIS A 194 0.78 1.34 -2.12
CA HIS A 194 1.69 0.36 -1.55
C HIS A 194 2.85 0.04 -2.47
N GLY A 195 3.92 -0.45 -1.87
CA GLY A 195 5.19 -0.65 -2.54
C GLY A 195 6.00 -1.78 -1.96
N THR A 196 7.02 -2.15 -2.73
CA THR A 196 8.06 -3.10 -2.35
C THR A 196 9.39 -2.38 -2.22
N ILE A 197 10.29 -2.88 -1.38
CA ILE A 197 11.69 -2.43 -1.27
C ILE A 197 12.57 -3.67 -1.12
N LEU A 198 13.42 -3.93 -2.12
CA LEU A 198 14.34 -5.07 -2.15
C LEU A 198 15.64 -4.71 -1.43
N TYR A 199 15.92 -5.36 -0.30
CA TYR A 199 17.13 -5.10 0.52
C TYR A 199 18.00 -6.35 0.76
N GLY A 200 17.52 -7.52 0.32
CA GLY A 200 18.22 -8.79 0.44
C GLY A 200 17.45 -9.94 -0.21
N PHE A 201 16.71 -9.66 -1.29
CA PHE A 201 15.82 -10.60 -1.97
C PHE A 201 16.58 -11.54 -2.92
N ASP A 202 16.04 -12.74 -3.15
CA ASP A 202 16.53 -13.68 -4.17
C ASP A 202 16.14 -13.20 -5.58
N LEU A 203 17.01 -12.39 -6.19
CA LEU A 203 16.79 -11.83 -7.52
C LEU A 203 16.76 -12.90 -8.64
N PRO A 204 17.60 -13.95 -8.62
CA PRO A 204 17.45 -15.08 -9.54
C PRO A 204 16.07 -15.74 -9.47
N LEU A 205 15.53 -15.99 -8.27
CA LEU A 205 14.17 -16.50 -8.12
C LEU A 205 13.14 -15.53 -8.68
N LEU A 206 13.25 -14.24 -8.35
CA LEU A 206 12.37 -13.18 -8.90
C LEU A 206 12.32 -13.24 -10.43
N ALA A 207 13.49 -13.29 -11.06
CA ALA A 207 13.62 -13.27 -12.51
C ALA A 207 12.99 -14.50 -13.16
N ARG A 208 12.98 -15.65 -12.48
CA ARG A 208 12.34 -16.88 -12.96
C ARG A 208 10.83 -16.92 -12.72
N CYS A 209 10.31 -16.20 -11.73
CA CYS A 209 8.87 -16.10 -11.47
C CYS A 209 8.12 -15.27 -12.51
N LEU A 210 8.77 -14.25 -13.08
CA LEU A 210 8.10 -13.22 -13.88
C LEU A 210 8.47 -13.31 -15.36
N GLU A 211 7.44 -13.20 -16.19
CA GLU A 211 7.61 -12.86 -17.60
C GLU A 211 7.73 -11.34 -17.76
N PHE A 212 8.09 -10.88 -18.96
CA PHE A 212 8.15 -9.44 -19.23
C PHE A 212 6.75 -8.84 -19.29
N ALA A 213 6.46 -7.90 -18.40
CA ALA A 213 5.19 -7.19 -18.41
C ALA A 213 4.94 -6.50 -19.76
N PRO A 214 3.68 -6.47 -20.26
CA PRO A 214 3.35 -5.81 -21.53
C PRO A 214 3.73 -4.32 -21.56
N ARG A 215 3.66 -3.65 -20.41
CA ARG A 215 4.09 -2.26 -20.23
C ARG A 215 5.31 -2.21 -19.32
N GLN A 216 6.40 -1.68 -19.84
CA GLN A 216 7.67 -1.50 -19.13
C GLN A 216 8.07 -0.03 -19.14
N PRO A 217 8.80 0.46 -18.13
CA PRO A 217 9.31 1.82 -18.16
C PRO A 217 10.47 1.95 -19.15
N ASP A 218 10.56 3.09 -19.86
CA ASP A 218 11.54 3.30 -20.92
C ASP A 218 12.99 3.10 -20.46
N TYR A 219 13.31 3.55 -19.23
CA TYR A 219 14.66 3.41 -18.66
C TYR A 219 15.07 1.94 -18.45
N ARG A 220 14.15 0.98 -18.49
CA ARG A 220 14.50 -0.45 -18.47
C ARG A 220 15.43 -0.80 -19.62
N ASN A 221 15.29 -0.14 -20.77
CA ASN A 221 16.16 -0.32 -21.92
C ASN A 221 16.35 -1.81 -22.30
N GLN A 222 15.24 -2.55 -22.33
CA GLN A 222 15.17 -3.98 -22.67
C GLN A 222 16.05 -4.91 -21.81
N ARG A 223 16.53 -4.45 -20.65
CA ARG A 223 17.30 -5.28 -19.71
C ARG A 223 16.46 -6.45 -19.20
N SER A 224 17.11 -7.60 -19.03
CA SER A 224 16.54 -8.73 -18.30
C SER A 224 16.24 -8.36 -16.85
N HIS A 225 15.43 -9.16 -16.16
CA HIS A 225 15.10 -8.89 -14.76
C HIS A 225 16.37 -8.78 -13.90
N GLU A 226 17.32 -9.70 -14.07
CA GLU A 226 18.58 -9.76 -13.32
C GLU A 226 19.46 -8.53 -13.51
N ARG A 227 19.34 -7.84 -14.65
CA ARG A 227 20.09 -6.60 -14.94
C ARG A 227 19.29 -5.33 -14.64
N PHE A 228 17.99 -5.47 -14.42
CA PHE A 228 17.08 -4.36 -14.22
C PHE A 228 16.76 -4.13 -12.75
N VAL A 229 16.66 -5.20 -11.96
CA VAL A 229 16.39 -5.10 -10.52
C VAL A 229 17.66 -5.26 -9.68
N THR A 230 17.70 -4.62 -8.52
CA THR A 230 18.80 -4.73 -7.56
C THR A 230 18.29 -4.78 -6.13
N ASN A 231 19.10 -5.33 -5.23
CA ASN A 231 18.98 -5.07 -3.80
C ASN A 231 19.72 -3.79 -3.43
N VAL A 232 19.31 -3.16 -2.34
CA VAL A 232 19.99 -2.00 -1.75
C VAL A 232 20.40 -2.28 -0.30
N PRO A 233 21.51 -1.70 0.19
CA PRO A 233 22.02 -1.98 1.53
C PRO A 233 21.29 -1.15 2.60
N LEU A 234 19.98 -1.36 2.72
CA LEU A 234 19.13 -0.70 3.71
C LEU A 234 18.96 -1.55 4.98
N VAL A 235 18.88 -0.88 6.12
CA VAL A 235 18.43 -1.50 7.38
C VAL A 235 16.91 -1.36 7.43
N ALA A 236 16.20 -2.47 7.25
CA ALA A 236 14.74 -2.52 7.11
C ALA A 236 14.01 -1.92 8.32
N GLU A 237 14.51 -2.15 9.54
CA GLU A 237 13.91 -1.62 10.76
C GLU A 237 14.00 -0.10 10.84
N ARG A 238 15.17 0.46 10.48
CA ARG A 238 15.34 1.92 10.44
C ARG A 238 14.49 2.55 9.35
N LEU A 239 14.42 1.89 8.18
CA LEU A 239 13.58 2.37 7.08
C LEU A 239 12.09 2.38 7.46
N ALA A 240 11.64 1.39 8.23
CA ALA A 240 10.27 1.38 8.74
C ALA A 240 9.97 2.62 9.59
N ASP A 241 10.90 3.01 10.46
CA ASP A 241 10.77 4.21 11.29
C ASP A 241 10.84 5.49 10.45
N ASP A 242 11.78 5.58 9.49
CA ASP A 242 11.93 6.71 8.57
C ASP A 242 10.67 6.91 7.71
N LEU A 243 10.04 5.81 7.26
CA LEU A 243 8.74 5.84 6.57
C LEU A 243 7.64 6.36 7.48
N CYS A 244 7.51 5.85 8.72
CA CYS A 244 6.48 6.35 9.63
C CYS A 244 6.64 7.86 9.91
N GLN A 245 7.89 8.32 10.05
CA GLN A 245 8.20 9.73 10.24
C GLN A 245 7.85 10.58 9.01
N SER A 246 8.13 10.11 7.79
CA SER A 246 7.88 10.87 6.56
C SER A 246 6.39 11.08 6.25
N PHE A 247 5.53 10.19 6.75
CA PHE A 247 4.07 10.31 6.71
C PHE A 247 3.48 10.96 7.98
N GLY A 248 4.31 11.40 8.93
CA GLY A 248 3.88 12.09 10.14
C GLY A 248 2.99 11.25 11.05
N VAL A 249 3.14 9.92 11.02
CA VAL A 249 2.25 9.00 11.72
C VAL A 249 2.77 8.73 13.14
N THR A 250 2.00 9.16 14.15
CA THR A 250 2.45 9.16 15.56
C THR A 250 1.80 8.13 16.48
N GLY A 251 0.79 7.37 15.99
CA GLY A 251 0.03 6.38 16.78
C GLY A 251 0.42 4.91 16.58
N GLN A 252 -0.46 3.99 16.98
CA GLN A 252 -0.48 2.57 16.60
C GLN A 252 -1.93 2.15 16.36
N TYR A 253 -2.14 1.22 15.42
CA TYR A 253 -3.44 0.61 15.16
C TYR A 253 -3.32 -0.90 15.23
N ASP A 254 -4.23 -1.55 15.94
CA ASP A 254 -4.29 -3.00 15.99
C ASP A 254 -4.91 -3.56 14.71
N ALA A 255 -4.19 -4.46 14.04
CA ALA A 255 -4.67 -5.18 12.86
C ALA A 255 -5.93 -6.01 13.17
N ALA A 256 -6.14 -6.40 14.43
CA ALA A 256 -7.33 -7.11 14.89
C ALA A 256 -8.63 -6.33 14.60
N ASN A 257 -8.57 -4.99 14.57
CA ASN A 257 -9.74 -4.16 14.26
C ASN A 257 -10.29 -4.42 12.85
N TYR A 258 -9.43 -4.89 11.93
CA TYR A 258 -9.83 -5.20 10.55
C TYR A 258 -10.24 -6.66 10.37
N HIS A 259 -10.17 -7.51 11.40
CA HIS A 259 -10.33 -8.96 11.28
C HIS A 259 -11.63 -9.36 10.56
N ARG A 260 -12.77 -8.78 10.95
CA ARG A 260 -14.06 -9.08 10.32
C ARG A 260 -14.06 -8.74 8.83
N ARG A 261 -13.55 -7.55 8.48
CA ARG A 261 -13.47 -7.09 7.09
C ARG A 261 -12.51 -7.95 6.27
N VAL A 262 -11.40 -8.39 6.86
CA VAL A 262 -10.45 -9.31 6.22
C VAL A 262 -11.13 -10.63 5.90
N LEU A 263 -11.87 -11.24 6.85
CA LEU A 263 -12.61 -12.48 6.60
C LEU A 263 -13.63 -12.32 5.48
N ASP A 264 -14.42 -11.25 5.49
CA ASP A 264 -15.42 -10.98 4.45
C ASP A 264 -14.75 -10.81 3.07
N LEU A 265 -13.61 -10.11 2.99
CA LEU A 265 -12.85 -9.95 1.75
C LEU A 265 -12.18 -11.24 1.26
N ARG A 266 -11.74 -12.10 2.18
CA ARG A 266 -11.22 -13.42 1.82
C ARG A 266 -12.29 -14.28 1.18
N GLN A 267 -13.42 -14.43 1.86
CA GLN A 267 -14.54 -15.25 1.38
C GLN A 267 -15.14 -14.74 0.08
N SER A 268 -15.28 -13.42 -0.08
CA SER A 268 -15.90 -12.83 -1.28
C SER A 268 -14.93 -12.57 -2.43
N ARG A 269 -13.62 -12.72 -2.22
CA ARG A 269 -12.62 -12.32 -3.22
C ARG A 269 -11.28 -13.03 -3.11
N TYR A 270 -10.51 -12.84 -2.04
CA TYR A 270 -9.08 -13.21 -2.07
C TYR A 270 -8.83 -14.73 -2.04
N ASP A 271 -9.77 -15.52 -1.53
CA ASP A 271 -9.70 -16.98 -1.55
C ASP A 271 -10.40 -17.58 -2.80
N ASP A 272 -10.92 -16.73 -3.71
CA ASP A 272 -11.62 -17.14 -4.94
C ASP A 272 -10.69 -17.11 -6.17
N ASP A 273 -10.59 -18.23 -6.87
CA ASP A 273 -9.83 -18.36 -8.13
C ASP A 273 -10.34 -17.47 -9.25
N SER A 274 -11.65 -17.17 -9.27
CA SER A 274 -12.26 -16.26 -10.24
C SER A 274 -11.69 -14.84 -10.10
N TRP A 275 -11.23 -14.48 -8.90
CA TRP A 275 -10.49 -13.26 -8.64
C TRP A 275 -9.00 -13.44 -8.91
N ARG A 276 -8.35 -14.45 -8.31
CA ARG A 276 -6.88 -14.64 -8.41
C ARG A 276 -6.43 -14.76 -9.87
N PHE A 277 -7.13 -15.57 -10.66
CA PHE A 277 -6.78 -15.88 -12.05
C PHE A 277 -7.69 -15.17 -13.06
N ARG A 278 -8.30 -14.05 -12.68
CA ARG A 278 -9.07 -13.22 -13.62
C ARG A 278 -8.18 -12.77 -14.80
N HIS A 279 -8.68 -12.97 -16.02
CA HIS A 279 -8.07 -12.61 -17.32
C HIS A 279 -7.03 -13.55 -17.89
#